data_AF-A0A1G9TJ16-F1
#
_entry.id   AF-A0A1G9TJ16-F1
#
_cell.length_a   1.000
_cell.length_b   1.000
_cell.length_c   1.000
_cell.angle_alpha   90.00
_cell.angle_beta   90.00
_cell.angle_gamma   90.00
#
_symmetry.space_group_name_H-M   'P 1'
#
loop_
_entity.id
_entity.type
_entity.pdbx_description
1 polymer ?
#
loop_
_entity_poly.entity_id
_entity_poly.type
_entity_poly.pdbx_seq_one_letter_code
_entity_poly.pdbx_strand_id
1 'polypeptide(L)'
;MHEEIHELLSAYVDGELDSNQRQEVERHMSDCGKCREEVAHLLELKALLSSTYEELEMKNGNMEQTVMARIRSETTPETLLSRGGMAAAIAGAIVLAAFLWLASSIITKGIHVGVTLTSISFSLIRSAFTVAGALPNLLEVFLVLALVVLVASGWSVRRLLDTKSTG
;
A
#
# COMPACT_ATOMS: atom_id res chain seq x y z
N MET A 1 -40.59 33.37 60.78
CA MET A 1 -41.35 34.23 59.85
C MET A 1 -40.52 35.31 59.17
N HIS A 2 -39.82 36.24 59.85
CA HIS A 2 -38.98 37.22 59.12
C HIS A 2 -37.72 36.57 58.50
N GLU A 3 -37.08 35.65 59.24
CA GLU A 3 -35.91 34.88 58.79
C GLU A 3 -36.20 34.02 57.54
N GLU A 4 -37.34 33.30 57.54
CA GLU A 4 -37.74 32.41 56.43
C GLU A 4 -38.03 33.17 55.14
N ILE A 5 -38.60 34.39 55.24
CA ILE A 5 -38.85 35.22 54.05
C ILE A 5 -37.56 35.75 53.45
N HIS A 6 -36.55 36.05 54.28
CA HIS A 6 -35.24 36.53 53.82
C HIS A 6 -34.54 35.50 52.92
N GLU A 7 -34.64 34.21 53.25
CA GLU A 7 -34.10 33.14 52.40
C GLU A 7 -34.80 33.05 51.03
N LEU A 8 -36.07 33.45 50.94
CA LEU A 8 -36.86 33.42 49.71
C LEU A 8 -36.64 34.63 48.80
N LEU A 9 -35.98 35.70 49.27
CA LEU A 9 -35.79 36.93 48.48
C LEU A 9 -34.90 36.72 47.25
N SER A 10 -33.84 35.91 47.37
CA SER A 10 -32.98 35.58 46.21
C SER A 10 -33.77 34.80 45.16
N ALA A 11 -34.53 33.78 45.59
CA ALA A 11 -35.37 32.99 44.70
C ALA A 11 -36.49 33.83 44.06
N TYR A 12 -37.01 34.84 44.76
CA TYR A 12 -37.95 35.82 44.19
C TYR A 12 -37.33 36.62 43.04
N VAL A 13 -36.09 37.10 43.20
CA VAL A 13 -35.35 37.86 42.18
C VAL A 13 -34.98 37.00 40.97
N ASP A 14 -34.71 35.72 41.20
CA ASP A 14 -34.43 34.74 40.14
C ASP A 14 -35.69 34.21 39.45
N GLY A 15 -36.87 34.37 40.07
CA GLY A 15 -38.15 33.92 39.53
C GLY A 15 -38.47 32.44 39.80
N GLU A 16 -37.80 31.84 40.79
CA GLU A 16 -37.84 30.41 41.11
C GLU A 16 -38.91 30.06 42.17
N LEU A 17 -39.66 31.06 42.67
CA LEU A 17 -40.75 30.82 43.64
C LEU A 17 -42.03 30.31 42.97
N ASP A 18 -42.71 29.38 43.64
CA ASP A 18 -44.07 29.02 43.27
C ASP A 18 -45.07 30.17 43.56
N SER A 19 -46.30 30.06 43.07
CA SER A 19 -47.30 31.11 43.21
C SER A 19 -47.66 31.45 44.66
N ASN A 20 -47.64 30.47 45.55
CA ASN A 20 -47.99 30.68 46.97
C ASN A 20 -46.85 31.37 47.70
N GLN A 21 -45.62 30.89 47.52
CA GLN A 21 -44.41 31.48 48.08
C GLN A 21 -44.20 32.91 47.59
N ARG A 22 -44.43 33.16 46.30
CA ARG A 22 -44.34 34.50 45.71
C ARG A 22 -45.34 35.46 46.35
N GLN A 23 -46.61 35.03 46.50
CA GLN A 23 -47.63 35.85 47.13
C GLN A 23 -47.31 36.14 48.60
N GLU A 24 -46.70 35.18 49.31
CA GLU A 24 -46.25 35.35 50.68
C GLU A 24 -45.13 36.40 50.80
N VAL A 25 -44.14 36.35 49.91
CA VAL A 25 -43.04 37.34 49.84
C VAL A 25 -43.57 38.72 49.45
N GLU A 26 -44.46 38.82 48.46
CA GLU A 26 -45.08 40.08 48.04
C GLU A 26 -45.89 40.74 49.16
N ARG A 27 -46.69 39.94 49.89
CA ARG A 27 -47.41 40.40 51.08
C ARG A 27 -46.45 40.84 52.18
N HIS A 28 -45.33 40.16 52.37
CA HIS A 28 -44.34 40.58 53.36
C HIS A 28 -43.69 41.92 52.98
N MET A 29 -43.37 42.11 51.69
CA MET A 29 -42.78 43.35 51.18
C MET A 29 -43.75 44.54 51.19
N SER A 30 -45.07 44.34 51.26
CA SER A 30 -46.00 45.46 51.46
C SER A 30 -45.81 46.13 52.82
N ASP A 31 -45.45 45.33 53.82
CA ASP A 31 -45.42 45.74 55.23
C ASP A 31 -43.98 45.94 55.76
N CYS A 32 -42.96 45.39 55.09
CA CYS A 32 -41.55 45.55 55.45
C CYS A 32 -40.73 46.29 54.39
N GLY A 33 -40.26 47.51 54.75
CA GLY A 33 -39.38 48.30 53.89
C GLY A 33 -37.98 47.70 53.70
N LYS A 34 -37.43 46.98 54.69
CA LYS A 34 -36.09 46.39 54.62
C LYS A 34 -35.99 45.31 53.55
N CYS A 35 -36.95 44.38 53.50
CA CYS A 35 -36.97 43.33 52.48
C CYS A 35 -37.18 43.90 51.07
N ARG A 36 -37.91 45.02 50.96
CA ARG A 36 -38.10 45.72 49.68
C ARG A 36 -36.80 46.36 49.19
N GLU A 37 -36.04 46.98 50.09
CA GLU A 37 -34.73 47.54 49.81
C GLU A 37 -33.72 46.46 49.40
N GLU A 38 -33.73 45.32 50.10
CA GLU A 38 -32.87 44.17 49.77
C GLU A 38 -33.15 43.59 48.37
N VAL A 39 -34.42 43.39 48.02
CA VAL A 39 -34.81 42.96 46.66
C VAL A 39 -34.38 43.98 45.61
N ALA A 40 -34.46 45.28 45.92
CA ALA A 40 -34.00 46.33 45.01
C ALA A 40 -32.48 46.25 44.78
N HIS A 41 -31.68 46.02 45.82
CA HIS A 41 -30.24 45.81 45.70
C HIS A 41 -29.88 44.56 44.88
N LEU A 42 -30.59 43.45 45.08
CA LEU A 42 -30.38 42.23 44.31
C LEU A 42 -30.73 42.41 42.83
N LEU A 43 -31.80 43.15 42.51
CA LEU A 43 -32.16 43.49 41.14
C LEU A 43 -31.14 44.42 40.48
N GLU A 44 -30.59 45.39 41.22
CA GLU A 44 -29.53 46.27 40.73
C GLU A 44 -28.26 45.48 40.41
N LEU A 45 -27.85 44.56 41.30
CA LEU A 45 -26.71 43.68 41.06
C LEU A 45 -26.92 42.79 39.82
N LYS A 46 -28.12 42.22 39.66
CA LYS A 46 -28.50 41.42 38.48
C LYS A 46 -28.41 42.23 37.19
N ALA A 47 -28.86 43.49 37.20
CA ALA A 47 -28.78 44.38 36.06
C ALA A 47 -27.32 44.68 35.67
N LEU A 48 -26.47 45.00 36.66
CA LEU A 48 -25.04 45.27 36.44
C LEU A 48 -24.29 44.06 35.87
N LEU A 49 -24.60 42.86 36.38
CA LEU A 49 -24.05 41.62 35.86
C LEU A 49 -24.52 41.38 34.42
N SER A 50 -25.83 41.51 34.14
CA SER A 50 -26.40 41.31 32.81
C SER A 50 -25.73 42.21 31.77
N SER A 51 -25.57 43.51 32.06
CA SER A 51 -24.94 44.44 31.13
C SER A 51 -23.47 44.11 30.87
N THR A 52 -22.76 43.60 31.88
CA THR A 52 -21.36 43.20 31.74
C THR A 52 -21.22 41.95 30.88
N TYR A 53 -22.12 40.98 31.04
CA TYR A 53 -22.11 39.74 30.26
C TYR A 53 -22.50 39.97 28.79
N GLU A 54 -23.48 40.81 28.51
CA GLU A 54 -23.88 41.16 27.12
C GLU A 54 -22.70 41.77 26.33
N GLU A 55 -21.88 42.61 26.97
CA GLU A 55 -20.68 43.18 26.34
C GLU A 55 -19.63 42.12 26.01
N LEU A 56 -19.45 41.11 26.88
CA LEU A 56 -18.53 39.99 26.65
C LEU A 56 -19.01 39.06 25.54
N GLU A 57 -20.32 38.81 25.46
CA GLU A 57 -20.91 37.93 24.44
C GLU A 57 -20.77 38.54 23.04
N MET A 58 -21.00 39.85 22.90
CA MET A 58 -20.74 40.56 21.63
C MET A 58 -19.28 40.48 21.19
N LYS A 59 -18.33 40.59 22.12
CA LYS A 59 -16.89 40.51 21.82
C LYS A 59 -16.47 39.10 21.37
N ASN A 60 -17.17 38.07 21.86
CA ASN A 60 -16.87 36.67 21.59
C ASN A 60 -17.74 36.04 20.50
N GLY A 61 -18.56 36.82 19.77
CA GLY A 61 -19.46 36.31 18.73
C GLY A 61 -18.79 35.49 17.62
N ASN A 62 -17.47 35.64 17.46
CA ASN A 62 -16.67 34.90 16.47
C ASN A 62 -15.84 33.77 17.08
N MET A 63 -15.94 33.53 18.40
CA MET A 63 -15.17 32.51 19.11
C MET A 63 -15.58 31.11 18.66
N GLU A 64 -16.88 30.85 18.50
CA GLU A 64 -17.39 29.59 17.94
C GLU A 64 -16.81 29.33 16.55
N GLN A 65 -16.86 30.33 15.67
CA GLN A 65 -16.35 30.23 14.30
C GLN A 65 -14.83 30.00 14.29
N THR A 66 -14.10 30.64 15.20
CA THR A 66 -12.65 30.48 15.36
C THR A 66 -12.29 29.07 15.86
N VAL A 67 -13.03 28.54 16.84
CA VAL A 67 -12.84 27.19 17.37
C VAL A 67 -13.18 26.15 16.31
N MET A 68 -14.31 26.30 15.61
CA MET A 68 -14.73 25.38 14.54
C MET A 68 -13.77 25.41 13.35
N ALA A 69 -13.19 26.57 13.01
CA ALA A 69 -12.14 26.68 12.00
C ALA A 69 -10.88 25.89 12.42
N ARG A 70 -10.49 25.98 13.69
CA ARG A 70 -9.33 25.24 14.25
C ARG A 70 -9.54 23.73 14.18
N ILE A 71 -10.70 23.23 14.62
CA ILE A 71 -11.06 21.81 14.59
C ILE A 71 -11.05 21.28 13.16
N ARG A 72 -11.58 22.06 12.20
CA ARG A 72 -11.57 21.68 10.78
C ARG A 72 -10.14 21.60 10.22
N SER A 73 -9.25 22.50 10.63
CA SER A 73 -7.85 22.47 10.18
C SER A 73 -7.04 21.29 10.72
N GLU A 74 -7.38 20.77 11.90
CA GLU A 74 -6.73 19.57 12.46
C GLU A 74 -7.30 18.27 11.88
N THR A 75 -8.51 18.30 11.33
CA THR A 75 -9.18 17.11 10.75
C THR A 75 -9.00 16.96 9.25
N THR A 76 -8.45 17.97 8.55
CA THR A 76 -8.07 17.80 7.14
C THR A 76 -6.75 17.01 7.08
N PRO A 77 -6.74 15.78 6.54
CA PRO A 77 -5.49 15.12 6.25
C PRO A 77 -4.76 16.01 5.25
N GLU A 78 -3.55 16.44 5.59
CA GLU A 78 -2.59 17.00 4.65
C GLU A 78 -2.53 16.03 3.47
N THR A 79 -3.24 16.32 2.38
CA THR A 79 -3.15 15.54 1.15
C THR A 79 -1.79 15.87 0.55
N LEU A 80 -0.75 15.20 1.08
CA LEU A 80 0.67 15.41 0.76
C LEU A 80 0.97 15.23 -0.72
N LEU A 81 0.08 14.58 -1.48
CA LEU A 81 0.18 14.48 -2.92
C LEU A 81 -0.75 15.49 -3.59
N SER A 82 -0.17 16.64 -3.91
CA SER A 82 -0.76 17.55 -4.90
C SER A 82 -1.02 16.79 -6.20
N ARG A 83 -2.04 17.22 -6.95
CA ARG A 83 -2.44 16.59 -8.23
C ARG A 83 -1.26 16.48 -9.22
N GLY A 84 -0.27 17.37 -9.12
CA GLY A 84 0.99 17.31 -9.87
C GLY A 84 1.98 16.24 -9.38
N GLY A 85 2.09 16.01 -8.06
CA GLY A 85 2.91 14.94 -7.49
C GLY A 85 2.43 13.54 -7.89
N MET A 86 1.11 13.34 -7.98
CA MET A 86 0.54 12.07 -8.43
C MET A 86 0.81 11.82 -9.92
N ALA A 87 0.75 12.85 -10.77
CA ALA A 87 1.09 12.73 -12.19
C ALA A 87 2.58 12.39 -12.40
N ALA A 88 3.48 13.00 -11.62
CA ALA A 88 4.91 12.71 -11.66
C ALA A 88 5.23 11.26 -11.21
N ALA A 89 4.56 10.78 -10.16
CA ALA A 89 4.73 9.39 -9.69
C ALA A 89 4.29 8.36 -10.76
N ILE A 90 3.15 8.60 -11.42
CA ILE A 90 2.65 7.74 -12.49
C ILE A 90 3.62 7.76 -13.69
N ALA A 91 4.09 8.94 -14.10
CA ALA A 91 5.07 9.05 -15.18
C ALA A 91 6.37 8.30 -14.86
N GLY A 92 6.88 8.42 -13.63
CA GLY A 92 8.06 7.69 -13.17
C GLY A 92 7.87 6.16 -13.21
N ALA A 93 6.72 5.67 -12.75
CA ALA A 93 6.39 4.25 -12.79
C ALA A 93 6.34 3.68 -14.22
N ILE A 94 5.77 4.44 -15.17
CA ILE A 94 5.70 4.04 -16.58
C ILE A 94 7.10 3.94 -17.19
N VAL A 95 7.97 4.93 -16.94
CA VAL A 95 9.34 4.93 -17.45
C VAL A 95 10.14 3.74 -16.91
N LEU A 96 10.00 3.44 -15.60
CA LEU A 96 10.66 2.28 -15.00
C LEU A 96 10.16 0.97 -15.60
N ALA A 97 8.84 0.82 -15.79
CA ALA A 97 8.26 -0.37 -16.40
C ALA A 97 8.75 -0.58 -17.84
N ALA A 98 8.80 0.50 -18.64
CA ALA A 98 9.31 0.45 -20.01
C ALA A 98 10.79 0.05 -20.05
N PHE A 99 11.60 0.57 -19.12
CA PHE A 99 13.01 0.23 -19.01
C PHE A 99 13.22 -1.25 -18.66
N LEU A 100 12.47 -1.77 -17.69
CA LEU A 100 12.54 -3.18 -17.30
C LEU A 100 12.09 -4.12 -18.44
N TRP A 101 11.05 -3.75 -19.18
CA TRP A 101 10.59 -4.52 -20.33
C TRP A 101 11.64 -4.57 -21.44
N LEU A 102 12.28 -3.44 -21.74
CA LEU A 102 13.34 -3.38 -22.74
C LEU A 102 14.58 -4.16 -22.31
N ALA A 103 15.00 -4.04 -21.04
CA ALA A 103 16.11 -4.80 -20.48
C ALA A 103 15.86 -6.31 -20.51
N SER A 104 14.64 -6.76 -20.20
CA SER A 104 14.24 -8.17 -20.26
C SER A 104 14.41 -8.75 -21.67
N SER A 105 14.06 -7.98 -22.71
CA SER A 105 14.23 -8.40 -24.11
C SER A 105 15.70 -8.63 -24.49
N ILE A 106 16.63 -7.85 -23.91
CA ILE A 106 18.08 -8.00 -24.16
C ILE A 106 18.62 -9.25 -23.45
N ILE A 107 18.24 -9.46 -22.19
CA ILE A 107 18.70 -10.61 -21.39
C ILE A 107 18.23 -11.93 -22.01
N THR A 108 16.96 -12.01 -22.39
CA THR A 108 16.38 -13.23 -22.99
C THR A 108 17.04 -13.59 -24.32
N LYS A 109 17.30 -12.61 -25.19
CA LYS A 109 18.05 -12.83 -26.44
C LYS A 109 19.49 -13.28 -26.18
N GLY A 110 20.17 -12.70 -25.19
CA GLY A 110 21.52 -13.11 -24.81
C GLY A 110 21.60 -14.57 -24.33
N ILE A 111 20.66 -14.98 -23.47
CA ILE A 111 20.57 -16.37 -23.01
C ILE A 111 20.33 -17.32 -24.19
N HIS A 112 19.42 -16.98 -25.10
CA HIS A 112 19.13 -17.82 -26.27
C HIS A 112 20.36 -18.00 -27.16
N VAL A 113 21.12 -16.93 -27.43
CA VAL A 113 22.36 -17.01 -28.21
C VAL A 113 23.37 -17.93 -27.51
N GLY A 114 23.57 -17.78 -26.19
CA GLY A 114 24.48 -18.64 -25.43
C GLY A 114 24.10 -20.12 -25.50
N VAL A 115 22.81 -20.45 -25.29
CA VAL A 115 22.30 -21.82 -25.36
C VAL A 115 22.44 -22.41 -26.77
N THR A 116 22.17 -21.63 -27.82
CA THR A 116 22.36 -22.12 -29.20
C THR A 116 23.83 -22.45 -29.48
N LEU A 117 24.77 -21.62 -29.01
CA LEU A 117 26.20 -21.85 -29.21
C LEU A 117 26.68 -23.13 -28.51
N THR A 118 26.23 -23.40 -27.29
CA THR A 118 26.58 -24.64 -26.58
C THR A 118 25.97 -25.87 -27.25
N SER A 119 24.73 -25.78 -27.75
CA SER A 119 24.08 -26.89 -28.47
C SER A 119 24.77 -27.24 -29.80
N ILE A 120 25.23 -26.23 -30.56
CA ILE A 120 25.99 -26.41 -31.79
C ILE A 120 27.33 -27.07 -31.47
N SER A 121 28.01 -26.58 -30.42
CA SER A 121 29.30 -27.13 -29.97
C SER A 121 29.16 -28.60 -29.58
N PHE A 122 28.13 -28.95 -28.80
CA PHE A 122 27.84 -30.33 -28.42
C PHE A 122 27.52 -31.22 -29.63
N SER A 123 26.80 -30.69 -30.63
CA SER A 123 26.48 -31.41 -31.86
C SER A 123 27.72 -31.68 -32.72
N LEU A 124 28.63 -30.71 -32.82
CA LEU A 124 29.92 -30.86 -33.50
C LEU A 124 30.81 -31.88 -32.79
N ILE A 125 30.89 -31.82 -31.46
CA ILE A 125 31.64 -32.80 -30.66
C ILE A 125 31.07 -34.20 -30.87
N ARG A 126 29.75 -34.37 -30.74
CA ARG A 126 29.08 -35.68 -30.93
C ARG A 126 29.31 -36.24 -32.32
N SER A 127 29.20 -35.41 -33.36
CA SER A 127 29.43 -35.85 -34.74
C SER A 127 30.90 -36.24 -34.98
N ALA A 128 31.86 -35.48 -34.46
CA ALA A 128 33.28 -35.81 -34.52
C ALA A 128 33.59 -37.14 -33.80
N PHE A 129 33.02 -37.37 -32.62
CA PHE A 129 33.15 -38.64 -31.91
C PHE A 129 32.54 -39.83 -32.67
N THR A 130 31.41 -39.62 -33.35
CA THR A 130 30.74 -40.68 -34.14
C THR A 130 31.60 -41.09 -35.34
N VAL A 131 32.20 -40.11 -36.04
CA VAL A 131 33.10 -40.36 -37.17
C VAL A 131 34.38 -41.05 -36.69
N ALA A 132 34.98 -40.57 -35.58
CA ALA A 132 36.16 -41.19 -35.01
C ALA A 132 35.91 -42.65 -34.58
N GLY A 133 34.75 -42.93 -33.99
CA GLY A 133 34.34 -44.28 -33.61
C GLY A 133 34.05 -45.21 -34.79
N ALA A 134 33.79 -44.69 -35.99
CA ALA A 134 33.55 -45.50 -37.18
C ALA A 134 34.84 -46.03 -37.83
N LEU A 135 35.98 -45.37 -37.60
CA LEU A 135 37.30 -45.77 -38.14
C LEU A 135 37.72 -47.22 -37.79
N PRO A 136 37.66 -47.69 -36.53
CA PRO A 136 38.05 -49.06 -36.19
C PRO A 136 37.16 -50.10 -36.86
N ASN A 137 35.85 -49.86 -36.95
CA ASN A 137 34.91 -50.78 -37.59
C ASN A 137 35.19 -50.93 -39.10
N LEU A 138 35.55 -49.84 -39.78
CA LEU A 138 35.95 -49.91 -41.19
C LEU A 138 37.20 -50.76 -41.37
N LEU A 139 38.21 -50.58 -40.52
CA LEU A 139 39.44 -51.36 -40.56
C LEU A 139 39.17 -52.85 -40.30
N GLU A 140 38.29 -53.16 -39.35
CA GLU A 140 37.83 -54.53 -39.07
C GLU A 140 37.13 -55.16 -40.28
N VAL A 141 36.20 -54.45 -40.92
CA VAL A 141 35.52 -54.91 -42.16
C VAL A 141 36.54 -55.15 -43.29
N PHE A 142 37.50 -54.26 -43.48
CA PHE A 142 38.55 -54.43 -44.48
C PHE A 142 39.43 -55.66 -44.21
N LEU A 143 39.79 -55.92 -42.95
CA LEU A 143 40.58 -57.11 -42.58
C LEU A 143 39.79 -58.40 -42.79
N VAL A 144 38.51 -58.44 -42.41
CA VAL A 144 37.64 -59.61 -42.64
C VAL A 144 37.49 -59.86 -44.14
N LEU A 145 37.23 -58.82 -44.94
CA LEU A 145 37.13 -58.94 -46.40
C LEU A 145 38.45 -59.46 -47.00
N ALA A 146 39.60 -58.91 -46.58
CA ALA A 146 40.91 -59.35 -47.04
C ALA A 146 41.18 -60.81 -46.70
N LEU A 147 40.82 -61.26 -45.49
CA LEU A 147 40.91 -62.66 -45.07
C LEU A 147 40.06 -63.56 -45.97
N VAL A 148 38.80 -63.19 -46.23
CA VAL A 148 37.88 -63.95 -47.10
C VAL A 148 38.46 -64.10 -48.51
N VAL A 149 39.01 -63.01 -49.07
CA VAL A 149 39.64 -63.03 -50.40
C VAL A 149 40.87 -63.92 -50.42
N LEU A 150 41.72 -63.87 -49.39
CA LEU A 150 42.90 -64.73 -49.29
C LEU A 150 42.53 -66.21 -49.17
N VAL A 151 41.52 -66.54 -48.37
CA VAL A 151 41.01 -67.92 -48.22
C VAL A 151 40.42 -68.43 -49.54
N ALA A 152 39.59 -67.61 -50.21
CA ALA A 152 39.01 -67.97 -51.51
C ALA A 152 40.09 -68.16 -52.58
N SER A 153 41.09 -67.29 -52.61
CA SER A 153 42.24 -67.39 -53.52
C SER A 153 43.05 -68.66 -53.24
N GLY A 154 43.37 -68.93 -51.96
CA GLY A 154 44.09 -70.14 -51.56
C GLY A 154 43.32 -71.42 -51.88
N TRP A 155 42.01 -71.45 -51.67
CA TRP A 155 41.16 -72.57 -52.05
C TRP A 155 41.11 -72.78 -53.56
N SER A 156 41.01 -71.69 -54.34
CA SER A 156 41.04 -71.73 -55.81
C SER A 156 42.37 -72.28 -56.34
N VAL A 157 43.51 -71.82 -55.80
CA VAL A 157 44.84 -72.32 -56.17
C VAL A 157 44.99 -73.79 -55.82
N ARG A 158 44.55 -74.21 -54.62
CA ARG A 158 44.62 -75.61 -54.20
C ARG A 158 43.76 -76.50 -55.11
N ARG A 159 42.55 -76.07 -55.43
CA ARG A 159 41.66 -76.76 -56.36
C ARG A 159 42.28 -76.90 -57.75
N LEU A 160 42.92 -75.85 -58.27
CA LEU A 160 43.63 -75.90 -59.56
C LEU A 160 44.80 -76.90 -59.55
N LEU A 161 45.54 -76.98 -58.44
CA LEU A 161 46.62 -77.96 -58.28
C LEU A 161 46.08 -79.40 -58.22
N ASP A 162 45.01 -79.64 -57.46
CA ASP A 162 44.39 -80.97 -57.35
C ASP A 162 43.82 -81.46 -58.70
N THR A 163 43.28 -80.55 -59.53
CA THR A 163 42.78 -80.92 -60.87
C THR A 163 43.88 -81.25 -61.88
N LYS A 164 45.12 -80.81 -61.66
CA LYS A 164 46.25 -81.10 -62.56
C LYS A 164 47.04 -82.34 -62.18
N SER A 165 46.93 -82.84 -60.94
CA SER A 165 47.63 -84.05 -60.50
C SER A 165 46.88 -85.36 -60.80
N THR A 166 45.65 -85.27 -61.28
CA THR A 166 44.77 -86.41 -61.59
C THR A 166 44.57 -86.65 -63.10
N GLY A 167 45.35 -85.98 -63.96
CA GLY A 167 45.35 -86.15 -65.42
C GLY A 167 46.67 -86.68 -65.95
#